data_AF-A0A6P0DWR7-F1
#
_entry.id   AF-A0A6P0DWR7-F1
#
_cell.length_a   1.000
_cell.length_b   1.000
_cell.length_c   1.000
_cell.angle_alpha   90.00
_cell.angle_beta   90.00
_cell.angle_gamma   90.00
#
_symmetry.space_group_name_H-M   'P 1'
#
loop_
_entity.id
_entity.type
_entity.pdbx_description
1 polymer ?
#
loop_
_entity_poly.entity_id
_entity_poly.type
_entity_poly.pdbx_seq_one_letter_code
_entity_poly.pdbx_strand_id
1 'polypeptide(L)' 'GISAEENFDRKRQGNPARRFGQPAEFGAVCAFLCSQHAGYLNAQNILLDGGSFPGTF' A
#
# COMPACT_ATOMS: atom_id res chain seq x y z
N GLY A 1 -13.15 21.12 -15.11
CA GLY A 1 -12.65 19.89 -14.48
C GLY A 1 -11.13 19.91 -14.52
N ILE A 2 -10.45 19.27 -13.57
CA ILE A 2 -8.98 19.18 -13.54
C ILE A 2 -8.47 18.13 -14.53
N SER A 3 -7.20 18.24 -14.94
CA SER A 3 -6.58 17.25 -15.83
C SER A 3 -6.36 15.90 -15.13
N ALA A 4 -6.13 14.84 -15.91
CA ALA A 4 -5.81 13.53 -15.34
C ALA A 4 -4.49 13.56 -14.54
N GLU A 5 -3.48 14.24 -15.08
CA GLU A 5 -2.18 14.42 -14.43
C GLU A 5 -2.30 15.17 -13.10
N GLU A 6 -3.04 16.29 -13.09
CA GLU A 6 -3.31 17.08 -11.89
C GLU A 6 -4.06 16.24 -10.82
N ASN A 7 -4.97 15.37 -11.25
CA ASN A 7 -5.65 14.44 -10.35
C ASN A 7 -4.67 13.42 -9.73
N PHE A 8 -3.77 12.85 -10.54
CA PHE A 8 -2.76 11.91 -10.06
C PHE A 8 -1.80 12.57 -9.07
N ASP A 9 -1.32 13.79 -9.36
CA ASP A 9 -0.46 14.53 -8.45
C ASP A 9 -1.15 14.84 -7.13
N ARG A 10 -2.41 15.30 -7.19
CA ARG A 10 -3.21 15.53 -5.98
C ARG A 10 -3.37 14.26 -5.14
N LYS A 11 -3.59 13.10 -5.76
CA LYS A 11 -3.68 11.81 -5.06
C LYS A 11 -2.36 11.38 -4.42
N ARG A 12 -1.24 11.51 -5.14
CA ARG A 12 0.10 11.21 -4.60
C ARG A 12 0.39 12.10 -3.39
N GLN A 13 0.12 13.39 -3.52
CA GLN A 13 0.30 14.35 -2.42
C GLN A 13 -0.61 14.04 -1.24
N GLY A 14 -1.86 13.61 -1.45
CA GLY A 14 -2.77 13.28 -0.35
C GLY A 14 -2.37 12.03 0.47
N ASN A 15 -1.55 11.15 -0.09
CA ASN A 15 -1.06 9.96 0.60
C ASN A 15 0.12 10.32 1.54
N PRO A 16 0.18 9.84 2.80
CA PRO A 16 1.31 10.14 3.68
C PRO A 16 2.67 9.71 3.14
N ALA A 17 2.74 8.61 2.39
CA ALA A 17 3.96 8.17 1.71
C ALA A 17 4.35 9.06 0.50
N ARG A 18 3.48 10.00 0.10
CA ARG A 18 3.66 10.96 -1.01
C ARG A 18 3.94 10.33 -2.38
N ARG A 19 3.57 9.07 -2.55
CA ARG A 19 3.78 8.29 -3.78
C ARG A 19 2.70 7.23 -3.93
N PHE A 20 2.61 6.67 -5.13
CA PHE A 20 1.89 5.41 -5.32
C PHE A 20 2.77 4.22 -4.95
N GLY A 21 2.11 3.12 -4.60
CA GLY A 21 2.76 1.83 -4.48
C GLY A 21 3.34 1.36 -5.81
N GLN A 22 4.43 0.60 -5.74
CA GLN A 22 5.05 -0.10 -6.85
C GLN A 22 4.65 -1.57 -6.82
N PRO A 23 4.30 -2.20 -7.96
CA PRO A 23 3.92 -3.62 -7.98
C PRO A 23 4.93 -4.56 -7.30
N ALA A 24 6.22 -4.24 -7.40
CA ALA A 24 7.28 -5.04 -6.79
C ALA A 24 7.21 -5.07 -5.25
N GLU A 25 6.80 -3.99 -4.58
CA GLU A 25 6.74 -3.95 -3.12
C GLU A 25 5.54 -4.76 -2.59
N PHE A 26 4.42 -4.71 -3.31
CA PHE A 26 3.27 -5.57 -3.03
C PHE A 26 3.63 -7.04 -3.25
N GLY A 27 4.31 -7.36 -4.36
CA GLY A 27 4.79 -8.70 -4.66
C GLY A 27 5.75 -9.24 -3.60
N ALA A 28 6.64 -8.40 -3.07
CA ALA A 28 7.56 -8.77 -2.00
C ALA A 28 6.83 -9.17 -0.71
N VAL A 29 5.79 -8.43 -0.31
CA VAL A 29 4.97 -8.80 0.86
C VAL A 29 4.18 -10.08 0.60
N CYS A 30 3.62 -10.25 -0.59
CA CYS A 30 2.97 -11.51 -0.98
C CYS A 30 3.95 -12.70 -0.88
N ALA A 31 5.15 -12.58 -1.43
CA ALA A 31 6.18 -13.61 -1.35
C ALA A 31 6.60 -13.92 0.09
N PHE A 32 6.73 -12.89 0.94
CA PHE A 32 6.99 -13.07 2.37
C PHE A 32 5.87 -13.88 3.05
N LEU A 33 4.61 -13.54 2.79
CA LEU A 33 3.45 -14.25 3.36
C LEU A 33 3.38 -15.73 2.92
N CYS A 34 3.88 -16.05 1.73
CA CYS A 34 3.98 -17.44 1.25
C CYS A 34 5.22 -18.18 1.77
N SER A 35 6.13 -17.51 2.47
CA SER A 35 7.40 -18.09 2.91
C SER A 35 7.26 -18.81 4.25
N GLN A 36 8.26 -19.63 4.59
CA GLN A 36 8.38 -20.25 5.91
C GLN A 36 8.42 -19.24 7.08
N HIS A 37 8.83 -17.99 6.80
CA HIS A 37 8.98 -16.95 7.82
C HIS A 37 7.64 -16.40 8.33
N ALA A 38 6.55 -16.62 7.59
CA ALA A 38 5.20 -16.22 7.95
C ALA A 38 4.38 -17.35 8.59
N GLY A 39 5.01 -18.45 9.03
CA GLY A 39 4.31 -19.67 9.49
C GLY A 39 3.36 -19.50 10.68
N TYR A 40 3.42 -18.37 11.40
CA TYR A 40 2.51 -18.05 12.51
C TYR A 40 1.57 -16.86 12.21
N LEU A 41 1.59 -16.34 10.99
CA LEU A 41 0.75 -15.23 10.55
C LEU A 41 -0.38 -15.78 9.67
N ASN A 42 -1.60 -15.83 10.21
CA ASN A 42 -2.80 -16.26 9.48
C ASN A 42 -3.98 -15.32 9.74
N ALA A 43 -4.96 -15.33 8.84
CA ALA A 43 -6.21 -14.57 8.97
C ALA A 43 -6.04 -13.06 9.25
N GLN A 44 -4.89 -12.48 8.88
CA GLN A 44 -4.62 -11.05 9.03
C GLN A 44 -4.96 -10.31 7.74
N ASN A 45 -5.51 -9.10 7.87
CA ASN A 45 -5.57 -8.14 6.78
C ASN A 45 -4.34 -7.24 6.88
N ILE A 46 -3.40 -7.38 5.94
CA ILE A 46 -2.22 -6.53 5.87
C ILE A 46 -2.50 -5.40 4.88
N LEU A 47 -2.61 -4.17 5.38
CA LEU A 47 -2.88 -2.98 4.56
C LEU A 47 -1.56 -2.36 4.07
N LEU A 48 -1.40 -2.27 2.75
CA LEU A 48 -0.26 -1.65 2.09
C LEU A 48 -0.72 -0.42 1.30
N ASP A 49 -0.98 0.68 1.98
CA ASP A 49 -1.62 1.85 1.38
C ASP A 49 -0.83 3.16 1.56
N GLY A 50 0.40 3.08 2.07
CA GLY A 50 1.21 4.26 2.37
C GLY A 50 0.65 5.14 3.49
N GLY A 51 -0.24 4.61 4.33
CA GLY A 51 -0.91 5.33 5.42
C GLY A 51 -2.16 6.10 4.99
N SER A 52 -2.75 5.76 3.84
CA SER A 52 -3.94 6.46 3.35
C SER A 52 -5.16 6.28 4.26
N PHE A 53 -5.26 5.15 4.96
CA PHE A 53 -6.28 4.86 5.95
C PHE A 53 -5.90 5.53 7.28
N PRO A 54 -6.73 6.47 7.80
CA PRO A 54 -6.41 7.22 9.02
C PRO A 54 -6.82 6.50 10.30
N GLY A 55 -7.47 5.32 10.19
CA GLY A 55 -7.94 4.57 11.34
C GLY A 55 -6.79 3.91 12.10
N THR A 56 -7.01 3.63 13.37
CA THR A 56 -5.99 3.01 14.22
C THR A 56 -5.81 1.53 13.92
N PHE A 57 -6.90 0.79 13.64
CA PHE A 57 -6.90 -0.64 13.31
C PHE A 57 -8.04 -0.97 12.34
#